data_AF-X0WXL3-F1
#
_entry.id   AF-X0WXL3-F1
#
_cell.length_a   1.000
_cell.length_b   1.000
_cell.length_c   1.000
_cell.angle_alpha   90.00
_cell.angle_beta   90.00
_cell.angle_gamma   90.00
#
_symmetry.space_group_name_H-M   'P 1'
#
loop_
_entity.id
_entity.type
_entity.pdbx_description
1 polymer ?
#
loop_
_entity_poly.entity_id
_entity_poly.type
_entity_poly.pdbx_seq_one_letter_code
_entity_poly.pdbx_strand_id
1 'polypeptide(L)' 'IKFVPDRLGHDKRYAVDCQKIHALGWKPEKEFDKAMASTVRWYQENTDWWQKIKEKSKDFKSFYEEYYRTRK' A
#
# COMPACT_ATOMS: atom_id res chain seq x y z
N ILE A 1 -7.76 4.56 18.65
CA ILE A 1 -6.64 4.15 17.76
C ILE A 1 -5.66 3.36 18.62
N LYS A 2 -5.13 2.23 18.13
CA LYS A 2 -4.10 1.45 18.81
C LYS A 2 -2.80 1.53 18.00
N PHE A 3 -1.73 1.99 18.63
CA PHE A 3 -0.40 1.96 18.03
C PHE A 3 0.18 0.56 18.10
N VAL A 4 0.98 0.19 17.10
CA VAL A 4 1.72 -1.07 17.05
C VAL A 4 3.22 -0.75 16.95
N PRO A 5 4.11 -1.68 17.36
CA PRO A 5 5.55 -1.49 17.23
C PRO A 5 5.97 -1.25 15.78
N ASP A 6 7.01 -0.43 15.62
CA ASP A 6 7.62 -0.18 14.32
C ASP A 6 8.28 -1.44 13.74
N ARG A 7 8.50 -1.47 12.42
CA ARG A 7 9.17 -2.57 11.74
C ARG A 7 10.66 -2.58 12.07
N LEU A 8 11.21 -3.73 12.44
CA LEU A 8 12.67 -3.90 12.56
C LEU A 8 13.33 -3.56 11.20
N GLY A 9 14.32 -2.67 11.22
CA GLY A 9 14.96 -2.19 9.98
C GLY A 9 14.08 -1.30 9.12
N HIS A 10 13.20 -0.47 9.72
CA HIS A 10 12.41 0.50 8.96
C HIS A 10 13.30 1.66 8.48
N ASP A 11 13.67 1.63 7.19
CA ASP A 11 14.24 2.79 6.52
C ASP A 11 13.24 3.95 6.53
N LYS A 12 13.64 5.08 7.11
CA LYS A 12 12.73 6.21 7.35
C LYS A 12 12.46 7.08 6.13
N ARG A 13 13.29 6.98 5.09
CA ARG A 13 13.22 7.85 3.93
C ARG A 13 13.65 7.12 2.66
N TYR A 14 12.73 7.08 1.71
CA TYR A 14 13.03 6.83 0.32
C TYR A 14 12.71 8.10 -0.49
N ALA A 15 13.62 8.47 -1.38
CA ALA A 15 13.43 9.55 -2.32
C ALA A 15 14.11 9.16 -3.63
N VAL A 16 13.42 9.41 -4.75
CA VAL A 16 13.91 9.07 -6.09
C VAL A 16 14.05 10.36 -6.88
N ASP A 17 15.21 10.54 -7.51
CA ASP A 17 15.42 11.60 -8.49
C ASP A 17 14.96 11.11 -9.88
N CYS A 18 13.97 11.81 -10.43
CA CYS A 18 13.38 11.50 -11.73
C CYS A 18 13.89 12.40 -12.88
N GLN A 19 14.90 13.26 -12.66
CA GLN A 19 15.40 14.19 -13.68
C GLN A 19 15.75 13.51 -15.01
N LYS A 20 16.40 12.33 -14.95
CA LYS A 20 16.80 11.58 -16.16
C LYS A 20 15.61 11.17 -17.02
N ILE A 21 14.51 10.71 -16.42
CA ILE A 21 13.33 10.29 -17.16
C ILE A 21 12.47 11.49 -17.58
N HIS A 22 12.47 12.58 -16.79
CA HIS A 22 11.86 13.85 -17.19
C HIS A 22 12.49 14.43 -18.46
N ALA A 23 13.81 14.28 -18.64
CA ALA A 23 14.51 14.71 -19.86
C ALA A 23 14.05 13.96 -21.12
N LEU A 24 13.40 12.80 -20.96
CA LEU A 24 12.78 12.04 -22.05
C LEU A 24 11.33 12.48 -22.33
N GLY A 25 10.84 13.54 -21.69
CA GLY A 25 9.49 14.07 -21.84
C GLY A 25 8.43 13.37 -20.99
N TRP A 26 8.81 12.33 -20.23
CA TRP A 26 7.90 11.70 -19.28
C TRP A 26 7.65 12.62 -18.08
N LYS A 27 6.42 12.62 -17.57
CA LYS A 27 6.03 13.27 -16.33
C LYS A 27 4.87 12.49 -15.70
N PRO A 28 4.71 12.51 -14.37
CA PRO A 28 3.52 11.96 -13.73
C PRO A 28 2.27 12.67 -14.24
N GLU A 29 1.23 11.90 -14.55
CA GLU A 29 -0.05 12.44 -15.03
C GLU A 29 -0.99 12.88 -13.90
N LYS A 30 -0.73 12.41 -12.68
CA LYS A 30 -1.60 12.63 -11.52
C LYS A 30 -0.81 13.12 -10.31
N GLU A 31 -1.35 14.15 -9.67
CA GLU A 31 -0.91 14.60 -8.35
C GLU A 31 -1.30 13.57 -7.27
N PHE A 32 -0.46 13.44 -6.25
CA PHE A 32 -0.61 12.43 -5.20
C PHE A 32 -1.99 12.46 -4.53
N ASP A 33 -2.46 13.62 -4.09
CA ASP A 33 -3.74 13.74 -3.37
C ASP A 33 -4.93 13.26 -4.21
N LYS A 34 -4.94 13.62 -5.50
CA LYS A 34 -6.00 13.21 -6.44
C LYS A 34 -5.93 11.72 -6.73
N ALA A 35 -4.72 11.19 -6.92
CA ALA A 35 -4.51 9.77 -7.14
C ALA A 35 -4.92 8.95 -5.91
N MET A 36 -4.54 9.38 -4.72
CA MET A 36 -4.88 8.72 -3.46
C MET A 36 -6.38 8.68 -3.22
N ALA A 37 -7.09 9.81 -3.42
CA ALA A 37 -8.54 9.84 -3.33
C ALA A 37 -9.20 8.89 -4.33
N SER A 38 -8.65 8.79 -5.55
CA SER A 38 -9.13 7.85 -6.57
C SER A 38 -8.89 6.39 -6.18
N THR A 39 -7.72 6.09 -5.57
CA THR A 39 -7.42 4.76 -5.05
C THR A 39 -8.39 4.35 -3.95
N VAL A 40 -8.66 5.23 -2.97
CA VAL A 40 -9.64 4.96 -1.90
C VAL A 40 -11.01 4.65 -2.49
N ARG A 41 -11.49 5.48 -3.43
CA ARG A 41 -12.76 5.27 -4.11
C ARG A 41 -12.80 3.92 -4.82
N TRP A 42 -11.73 3.57 -5.53
CA TRP A 42 -11.64 2.28 -6.21
C TRP A 42 -11.80 1.11 -5.24
N TYR A 43 -11.15 1.14 -4.06
CA TYR A 43 -11.31 0.08 -3.05
C TYR A 43 -12.73 -0.01 -2.47
N GLN A 44 -13.43 1.13 -2.35
CA GLN A 44 -14.82 1.16 -1.91
C GLN A 44 -15.77 0.57 -2.97
N GLU A 45 -15.50 0.82 -4.24
CA GLU A 45 -16.32 0.35 -5.36
C GLU A 45 -16.02 -1.11 -5.75
N ASN A 46 -14.87 -1.65 -5.34
CA ASN A 46 -14.41 -2.99 -5.72
C ASN A 46 -14.27 -3.94 -4.52
N THR A 47 -15.26 -3.93 -3.61
CA THR A 47 -15.25 -4.76 -2.39
C THR A 47 -15.10 -6.24 -2.67
N ASP A 48 -15.86 -6.75 -3.63
CA ASP A 48 -15.86 -8.17 -4.00
C ASP A 48 -14.48 -8.65 -4.45
N TRP A 49 -13.67 -7.76 -5.02
CA TRP A 49 -12.34 -8.09 -5.49
C TRP A 49 -11.40 -8.34 -4.30
N TRP A 50 -11.24 -7.37 -3.40
CA TRP A 50 -10.28 -7.51 -2.29
C TRP A 50 -10.81 -8.40 -1.17
N GLN A 51 -12.12 -8.51 -0.96
CA GLN A 51 -12.70 -9.39 0.06
C GLN A 51 -12.40 -10.85 -0.25
N LYS A 52 -12.50 -11.27 -1.52
CA LYS A 52 -12.13 -12.65 -1.91
C LYS A 52 -10.67 -12.95 -1.57
N ILE A 53 -9.76 -12.00 -1.77
CA ILE A 53 -8.35 -12.15 -1.39
C ILE A 53 -8.24 -12.28 0.13
N LYS A 54 -8.82 -11.34 0.87
CA LYS A 54 -8.72 -11.29 2.35
C LYS A 54 -9.36 -12.51 3.04
N GLU A 55 -10.49 -12.98 2.53
CA GLU A 55 -11.33 -13.96 3.21
C GLU A 55 -11.18 -15.38 2.66
N LYS A 56 -10.84 -15.53 1.38
CA LYS A 56 -10.80 -16.85 0.73
C LYS A 56 -9.38 -17.31 0.43
N SER A 57 -8.39 -16.41 0.38
CA SER A 57 -6.99 -16.82 0.26
C SER A 57 -6.48 -17.38 1.59
N LYS A 58 -6.11 -18.67 1.59
CA LYS A 58 -5.48 -19.31 2.74
C LYS A 58 -4.12 -18.69 3.03
N ASP A 59 -3.33 -18.44 1.99
CA ASP A 59 -1.98 -17.87 2.12
C ASP A 59 -2.03 -16.49 2.77
N PHE A 60 -2.97 -15.64 2.35
CA PHE A 60 -3.15 -14.32 2.96
C PHE A 60 -3.52 -14.41 4.43
N LYS A 61 -4.45 -15.31 4.78
CA LYS A 61 -4.88 -15.52 6.17
C LYS A 61 -3.74 -16.02 7.05
N SER A 62 -3.02 -17.05 6.61
CA SER A 62 -1.86 -17.60 7.32
C SER A 62 -0.80 -16.53 7.56
N PHE A 63 -0.44 -15.76 6.52
CA PHE A 63 0.49 -14.65 6.65
C PHE A 63 0.00 -13.60 7.66
N TYR A 64 -1.26 -13.18 7.56
CA TYR A 64 -1.82 -12.13 8.41
C TYR A 64 -1.82 -12.55 9.89
N GLU A 65 -2.22 -13.79 10.17
CA GLU A 65 -2.19 -14.36 11.51
C GLU A 65 -0.76 -14.46 12.04
N GLU A 66 0.18 -15.03 11.29
CA GLU A 66 1.56 -15.16 11.74
C GLU A 66 2.21 -13.79 12.02
N TYR A 67 2.02 -12.83 11.12
CA TYR A 67 2.73 -11.56 11.15
C TYR A 67 2.16 -10.57 12.19
N TYR A 68 0.84 -10.58 12.43
CA TYR A 68 0.20 -9.60 13.32
C TYR A 68 -0.26 -10.18 14.67
N ARG A 69 -0.39 -11.49 14.85
CA ARG A 69 -0.84 -12.08 16.13
C ARG A 69 0.10 -11.75 17.31
N THR A 70 1.39 -11.59 17.05
CA THR A 70 2.42 -11.35 18.08
C THR A 70 2.85 -9.88 18.18
N ARG A 71 2.44 -9.02 17.24
CA ARG A 71 2.76 -7.59 17.24
C ARG A 71 1.74 -6.83 18.10
N LYS A 72 1.92 -6.91 19.42
CA LYS A 72 1.15 -6.10 20.38
C LYS A 72 1.67 -4.68 20.50
#